data_AF-A0A8S4QHR8-F1
#
_entry.id   AF-A0A8S4QHR8-F1
#
_cell.length_a   1.000
_cell.length_b   1.000
_cell.length_c   1.000
_cell.angle_alpha   90.00
_cell.angle_beta   90.00
_cell.angle_gamma   90.00
#
_symmetry.space_group_name_H-M   'P 1'
#
loop_
_entity.id
_entity.type
_entity.pdbx_description
1 polymer ?
#
loop_
_entity_poly.entity_id
_entity_poly.type
_entity_poly.pdbx_seq_one_letter_code
_entity_poly.pdbx_strand_id
1 'polypeptide(L)'
;MSRHLISIRGDGNCLFRSVSYCLFGTQERHREIRLRVVDRVVNNWQRYKDFIIGDRSYGLAIRDASDYRNLMSRDGEYAGHVELHCVSELYPDVTFTVHRDGCSKTIIYGQGSTMKHLLFSGYLDAGHYSVLEYS
;
A
#
# COMPACT_ATOMS: atom_id res chain seq x y z
N MET A 1 19.72 -17.46 3.09
CA MET A 1 19.20 -16.44 2.15
C MET A 1 19.53 -15.08 2.73
N SER A 2 20.22 -14.23 1.97
CA SER A 2 20.50 -12.85 2.39
C SER A 2 19.31 -11.96 2.05
N ARG A 3 18.95 -11.06 2.96
CA ARG A 3 17.91 -10.04 2.73
C ARG A 3 18.56 -8.74 2.28
N HIS A 4 18.05 -8.16 1.20
CA HIS A 4 18.50 -6.87 0.68
C HIS A 4 17.36 -5.87 0.77
N LEU A 5 17.64 -4.70 1.34
CA LEU A 5 16.69 -3.59 1.39
C LEU A 5 16.83 -2.76 0.12
N ILE A 6 15.76 -2.68 -0.66
CA ILE A 6 15.71 -1.79 -1.83
C ILE A 6 15.27 -0.41 -1.36
N SER A 7 16.07 0.61 -1.71
CA SER A 7 15.77 2.00 -1.37
C SER A 7 14.53 2.49 -2.11
N ILE A 8 13.52 2.91 -1.36
CA ILE A 8 12.33 3.57 -1.85
C ILE A 8 12.39 5.05 -1.45
N ARG A 9 11.91 5.94 -2.32
CA ARG A 9 11.89 7.37 -2.00
C ARG A 9 11.03 7.62 -0.76
N GLY A 10 11.60 8.31 0.23
CA GLY A 10 10.96 8.69 1.50
C GLY A 10 9.94 9.82 1.37
N ASP A 11 8.89 9.63 0.57
CA ASP A 11 7.74 10.53 0.46
C ASP A 11 6.43 9.78 0.81
N GLY A 12 5.31 10.48 0.86
CA GLY A 12 4.00 9.86 1.11
C GLY A 12 3.51 8.96 -0.03
N ASN A 13 4.30 8.76 -1.10
CA ASN A 13 4.03 7.75 -2.12
C ASN A 13 4.72 6.42 -1.84
N CYS A 14 5.46 6.27 -0.73
CA CYS A 14 6.31 5.10 -0.46
C CYS A 14 5.61 3.74 -0.62
N LEU A 15 4.36 3.59 -0.18
CA LEU A 15 3.60 2.35 -0.41
C LEU A 15 3.45 2.05 -1.90
N PHE A 16 2.91 3.00 -2.67
CA PHE A 16 2.69 2.82 -4.11
C PHE A 16 4.00 2.71 -4.90
N ARG A 17 5.08 3.37 -4.47
CA ARG A 17 6.42 3.21 -5.05
C ARG A 17 6.97 1.80 -4.80
N SER A 18 6.79 1.28 -3.60
CA SER A 18 7.17 -0.09 -3.25
C SER A 18 6.39 -1.12 -4.07
N VAL A 19 5.08 -0.94 -4.17
CA VAL A 19 4.22 -1.78 -5.02
C VAL A 19 4.63 -1.69 -6.49
N SER A 20 4.87 -0.49 -7.00
CA SER A 20 5.36 -0.27 -8.37
C SER A 20 6.65 -1.05 -8.62
N TYR A 21 7.60 -0.99 -7.69
CA TYR A 21 8.85 -1.73 -7.81
C TYR A 21 8.62 -3.25 -7.80
N CYS A 22 7.80 -3.76 -6.87
CA CYS A 22 7.49 -5.18 -6.80
C CYS A 22 6.84 -5.74 -8.07
N LEU A 23 6.00 -4.94 -8.74
CA LEU A 23 5.25 -5.34 -9.93
C LEU A 23 6.02 -5.11 -11.24
N PHE A 24 6.81 -4.04 -11.32
CA PHE A 24 7.34 -3.53 -12.58
C PHE A 24 8.85 -3.26 -12.56
N GLY A 25 9.54 -3.49 -11.44
CA GLY A 25 10.97 -3.22 -11.28
C GLY A 25 11.33 -1.73 -11.28
N THR A 26 10.35 -0.84 -11.13
CA THR A 26 10.53 0.62 -11.13
C THR A 26 9.58 1.30 -10.15
N GLN A 27 9.95 2.46 -9.59
CA GLN A 27 9.07 3.26 -8.72
C GLN A 27 8.14 4.19 -9.51
N GLU A 28 8.36 4.37 -10.82
CA GLU A 28 7.75 5.44 -11.63
C GLU A 28 6.24 5.26 -11.90
N ARG A 29 5.70 4.05 -11.72
CA ARG A 29 4.26 3.80 -11.93
C ARG A 29 3.40 4.02 -10.69
N HIS A 30 3.97 4.55 -9.61
CA HIS A 30 3.25 4.78 -8.35
C HIS A 30 1.96 5.59 -8.52
N ARG A 31 1.99 6.64 -9.36
CA ARG A 31 0.84 7.51 -9.61
C ARG A 31 -0.29 6.78 -10.30
N GLU A 32 0.04 5.98 -11.31
CA GLU A 32 -0.92 5.16 -12.04
C GLU A 32 -1.60 4.14 -11.11
N ILE A 33 -0.81 3.44 -10.29
CA ILE A 33 -1.32 2.45 -9.34
C ILE A 33 -2.24 3.11 -8.31
N ARG A 34 -1.84 4.26 -7.75
CA ARG A 34 -2.67 5.04 -6.82
C ARG A 34 -4.04 5.34 -7.41
N LEU A 35 -4.09 5.90 -8.62
CA LEU A 35 -5.37 6.28 -9.24
C LEU A 35 -6.26 5.06 -9.52
N ARG A 36 -5.68 3.94 -9.97
CA ARG A 36 -6.43 2.68 -10.15
C ARG A 36 -7.01 2.15 -8.84
N VAL A 37 -6.26 2.23 -7.75
CA VAL A 37 -6.74 1.86 -6.41
C VAL A 37 -7.87 2.77 -5.98
N VAL A 38 -7.71 4.09 -6.10
CA VAL A 38 -8.75 5.05 -5.74
C VAL A 38 -10.04 4.79 -6.52
N ASP A 39 -9.95 4.62 -7.84
CA ASP A 39 -11.12 4.34 -8.66
C ASP A 39 -11.79 3.02 -8.27
N ARG A 40 -11.03 1.97 -7.99
CA ARG A 40 -11.59 0.69 -7.54
C ARG A 40 -12.28 0.83 -6.18
N VAL A 41 -11.67 1.51 -5.22
CA VAL A 41 -12.27 1.72 -3.89
C VAL A 41 -13.57 2.51 -4.00
N VAL A 42 -13.57 3.60 -4.78
CA VAL A 42 -14.76 4.44 -4.98
C VAL A 42 -15.88 3.67 -5.68
N ASN A 43 -15.56 2.93 -6.75
CA ASN A 43 -16.55 2.13 -7.49
C ASN A 43 -17.10 0.96 -6.66
N ASN A 44 -16.42 0.56 -5.59
CA ASN A 44 -16.83 -0.51 -4.68
C ASN A 44 -17.03 0.01 -3.25
N TRP A 45 -17.43 1.28 -3.10
CA TRP A 45 -17.44 1.98 -1.81
C TRP A 45 -18.11 1.21 -0.67
N GLN A 46 -19.25 0.55 -0.93
CA GLN A 46 -19.99 -0.19 0.09
C GLN A 46 -19.17 -1.30 0.75
N ARG A 47 -18.18 -1.87 0.05
CA ARG A 47 -17.29 -2.89 0.57
C ARG A 47 -16.15 -2.33 1.43
N TYR A 48 -15.73 -1.10 1.14
CA TYR A 48 -14.54 -0.49 1.73
C TYR A 48 -14.87 0.50 2.85
N LYS A 49 -16.04 1.13 2.82
CA LYS A 49 -16.41 2.26 3.69
C LYS A 49 -16.22 1.98 5.18
N ASP A 50 -16.50 0.75 5.65
CA ASP A 50 -16.46 0.43 7.08
C ASP A 50 -15.01 0.32 7.61
N PHE A 51 -14.03 0.16 6.72
CA PHE A 51 -12.61 0.20 7.04
C PHE A 51 -12.00 1.60 6.90
N ILE A 52 -12.73 2.54 6.30
CA ILE A 52 -12.23 3.88 5.94
C ILE A 52 -12.86 4.95 6.85
N ILE A 53 -14.18 4.91 7.01
CA ILE A 53 -14.91 5.91 7.79
C ILE A 53 -14.53 5.78 9.26
N GLY A 54 -13.99 6.85 9.83
CA GLY A 54 -13.55 6.91 11.23
C GLY A 54 -12.11 6.44 11.47
N ASP A 55 -11.42 5.95 10.44
CA ASP A 55 -9.99 5.67 10.52
C ASP A 55 -9.21 7.00 10.62
N ARG A 56 -8.35 7.10 11.64
CA ARG A 56 -7.56 8.29 11.95
C ARG A 56 -6.19 8.28 11.28
N SER A 57 -5.86 7.23 10.55
CA SER A 57 -4.61 7.13 9.78
C SER A 57 -4.62 8.02 8.52
N TYR A 58 -5.81 8.34 7.99
CA TYR A 58 -5.97 9.29 6.90
C TYR A 58 -5.73 10.74 7.36
N GLY A 59 -5.12 11.56 6.51
CA GLY A 59 -4.83 12.97 6.83
C GLY A 59 -6.07 13.86 7.01
N LEU A 60 -7.24 13.42 6.51
CA LEU A 60 -8.53 14.10 6.68
C LEU A 60 -9.63 13.08 7.01
N ALA A 61 -10.66 13.53 7.72
CA ALA A 61 -11.83 12.71 7.98
C ALA A 61 -12.60 12.41 6.68
N ILE A 62 -12.87 11.14 6.43
CA ILE A 62 -13.59 10.66 5.25
C ILE A 62 -14.99 10.26 5.66
N ARG A 63 -16.01 10.85 5.04
CA ARG A 63 -17.43 10.54 5.30
C ARG A 63 -18.08 9.76 4.16
N ASP A 64 -17.58 9.94 2.95
CA ASP A 64 -18.09 9.27 1.76
C ASP A 64 -16.99 9.00 0.72
N ALA A 65 -17.38 8.38 -0.39
CA ALA A 65 -16.47 8.03 -1.47
C ALA A 65 -15.83 9.26 -2.15
N SER A 66 -16.52 10.41 -2.16
CA SER A 66 -16.01 11.64 -2.76
C SER A 66 -14.89 12.22 -1.91
N ASP A 67 -15.06 12.24 -0.58
CA ASP A 67 -13.99 12.62 0.36
C ASP A 67 -12.75 11.72 0.17
N TYR A 68 -12.96 10.40 0.11
CA TYR A 68 -11.88 9.45 -0.12
C TYR A 68 -11.17 9.73 -1.45
N ARG A 69 -11.93 9.90 -2.55
CA ARG A 69 -11.37 10.23 -3.87
C ARG A 69 -10.54 11.50 -3.81
N ASN A 70 -11.07 12.56 -3.21
CA ASN A 70 -10.42 13.87 -3.17
C ASN A 70 -9.13 13.86 -2.36
N LEU A 71 -9.07 13.08 -1.28
CA LEU A 71 -7.86 12.91 -0.47
C LEU A 71 -6.86 11.98 -1.16
N MET A 72 -7.27 10.73 -1.42
CA MET A 72 -6.36 9.67 -1.84
C MET A 72 -5.86 9.83 -3.28
N SER A 73 -6.53 10.65 -4.10
CA SER A 73 -6.03 11.05 -5.42
C SER A 73 -4.93 12.11 -5.36
N ARG A 74 -4.57 12.67 -4.19
CA ARG A 74 -3.47 13.64 -4.08
C ARG A 74 -2.14 12.93 -4.24
N ASP A 75 -1.18 13.60 -4.88
CA ASP A 75 0.19 13.11 -4.91
C ASP A 75 0.81 13.25 -3.52
N GLY A 76 1.53 12.22 -3.07
CA GLY A 76 2.15 12.21 -1.75
C GLY A 76 1.20 11.98 -0.56
N GLU A 77 -0.07 11.64 -0.77
CA GLU A 77 -0.96 11.23 0.34
C GLU A 77 -0.59 9.83 0.84
N TYR A 78 -0.43 9.66 2.16
CA TYR A 78 -0.09 8.36 2.73
C TYR A 78 -1.18 7.32 2.47
N ALA A 79 -0.76 6.09 2.25
CA ALA A 79 -1.64 4.96 1.99
C ALA A 79 -1.24 3.79 2.88
N GLY A 80 -2.19 2.89 3.16
CA GLY A 80 -1.99 1.84 4.14
C GLY A 80 -2.68 0.54 3.79
N HIS A 81 -3.27 -0.09 4.80
CA HIS A 81 -3.81 -1.45 4.72
C HIS A 81 -4.95 -1.58 3.69
N VAL A 82 -5.85 -0.60 3.62
CA VAL A 82 -6.97 -0.60 2.66
C VAL A 82 -6.45 -0.56 1.23
N GLU A 83 -5.53 0.35 0.93
CA GLU A 83 -4.96 0.49 -0.41
C GLU A 83 -4.15 -0.75 -0.80
N LEU A 84 -3.36 -1.31 0.13
CA LEU A 84 -2.57 -2.51 -0.15
C LEU A 84 -3.45 -3.75 -0.37
N HIS A 85 -4.54 -3.90 0.40
CA HIS A 85 -5.54 -4.92 0.11
C HIS A 85 -6.13 -4.73 -1.28
N CYS A 86 -6.53 -3.51 -1.64
CA CYS A 86 -7.07 -3.20 -2.96
C CYS A 86 -6.07 -3.52 -4.09
N VAL A 87 -4.77 -3.22 -3.89
CA VAL A 87 -3.68 -3.62 -4.80
C VAL A 87 -3.66 -5.14 -4.98
N SER A 88 -3.73 -5.93 -3.91
CA SER A 88 -3.72 -7.39 -4.03
C SER A 88 -4.88 -7.95 -4.83
N GLU A 89 -6.02 -7.25 -4.88
CA GLU A 89 -7.14 -7.64 -5.73
C GLU A 89 -6.99 -7.20 -7.20
N LEU A 90 -6.29 -6.09 -7.44
CA LEU A 90 -5.99 -5.61 -8.79
C LEU A 90 -4.91 -6.47 -9.47
N TYR A 91 -4.03 -7.08 -8.68
CA TYR A 91 -2.92 -7.93 -9.15
C TYR A 91 -3.00 -9.31 -8.47
N PRO A 92 -4.00 -10.15 -8.83
CA PRO A 92 -4.32 -11.38 -8.09
C PRO A 92 -3.22 -12.45 -8.13
N ASP A 93 -2.29 -12.37 -9.10
CA ASP A 93 -1.16 -13.29 -9.19
C ASP A 93 -0.05 -13.00 -8.16
N VAL A 94 -0.14 -11.87 -7.45
CA VAL A 94 0.87 -11.40 -6.49
C VAL A 94 0.34 -11.43 -5.05
N THR A 95 1.14 -11.98 -4.16
CA THR A 95 0.93 -11.93 -2.71
C THR A 95 1.96 -10.99 -2.07
N PHE A 96 1.50 -10.00 -1.31
CA PHE A 96 2.38 -9.09 -0.57
C PHE A 96 2.49 -9.50 0.90
N THR A 97 3.70 -9.81 1.33
CA THR A 97 4.03 -10.08 2.73
C THR A 97 4.67 -8.83 3.33
N VAL A 98 3.98 -8.18 4.26
CA VAL A 98 4.47 -7.00 4.97
C VAL A 98 5.14 -7.42 6.26
N HIS A 99 6.43 -7.13 6.35
CA HIS A 99 7.24 -7.25 7.56
C HIS A 99 7.21 -5.92 8.30
N ARG A 100 7.22 -5.96 9.64
CA ARG A 100 7.39 -4.76 10.46
C ARG A 100 8.71 -4.83 11.20
N ASP A 101 9.48 -3.75 11.17
CA ASP A 101 10.77 -3.72 11.88
C ASP A 101 10.58 -3.95 13.39
N GLY A 102 11.49 -4.74 13.98
CA GLY A 102 11.39 -5.17 15.38
C GLY A 102 10.23 -6.13 15.70
N CYS A 103 9.47 -6.62 14.70
CA CYS A 103 8.38 -7.58 14.90
C CYS A 103 8.61 -8.87 14.09
N SER A 104 8.40 -10.03 14.71
CA SER A 104 8.48 -11.33 14.02
C SER A 104 7.21 -11.68 13.23
N LYS A 105 6.10 -10.97 13.48
CA LYS A 105 4.83 -11.19 12.78
C LYS A 105 4.81 -10.45 11.45
N THR A 106 4.21 -11.09 10.46
CA THR A 106 3.96 -10.52 9.14
C THR A 106 2.46 -10.43 8.88
N ILE A 107 2.07 -9.52 7.98
CA ILE A 107 0.70 -9.43 7.47
C ILE A 107 0.75 -9.76 5.98
N ILE A 108 -0.16 -10.61 5.52
CA ILE A 108 -0.19 -11.11 4.15
C ILE A 108 -1.43 -10.56 3.43
N TYR A 109 -1.22 -10.04 2.22
CA TYR A 109 -2.26 -9.54 1.33
C TYR A 109 -2.26 -10.31 0.02
N GLY A 110 -3.41 -10.85 -0.38
CA GLY A 110 -3.57 -11.66 -1.59
C GLY A 110 -3.29 -13.14 -1.36
N GLN A 111 -3.49 -13.92 -2.42
CA GLN A 111 -3.33 -15.38 -2.46
C GLN A 111 -2.66 -15.85 -3.77
N GLY A 112 -1.99 -14.93 -4.47
CA GLY A 112 -1.27 -15.22 -5.70
C GLY A 112 -0.02 -16.06 -5.50
N SER A 113 0.45 -16.66 -6.58
CA SER A 113 1.63 -17.55 -6.59
C SER A 113 2.95 -16.81 -6.46
N THR A 114 3.01 -15.54 -6.86
CA THR A 114 4.22 -14.72 -6.79
C THR A 114 4.28 -13.97 -5.47
N MET A 115 5.20 -14.35 -4.59
CA MET A 115 5.39 -13.65 -3.31
C MET A 115 6.31 -12.44 -3.46
N LYS A 116 5.90 -11.29 -2.89
CA LYS A 116 6.68 -10.06 -2.81
C LYS A 116 6.73 -9.60 -1.36
N HIS A 117 7.87 -9.06 -0.92
CA HIS A 117 8.06 -8.69 0.47
C HIS A 117 8.24 -7.18 0.62
N LEU A 118 7.43 -6.60 1.50
CA LEU A 118 7.52 -5.20 1.89
C LEU A 118 8.06 -5.12 3.31
N LEU A 119 8.80 -4.06 3.62
CA LEU A 119 9.17 -3.70 4.98
C LEU A 119 8.47 -2.40 5.35
N PHE A 120 7.74 -2.42 6.46
CA PHE A 120 7.26 -1.22 7.12
C PHE A 120 8.18 -0.90 8.31
N SER A 121 8.93 0.20 8.20
CA SER A 121 9.77 0.73 9.27
C SER A 121 9.16 2.01 9.82
N GLY A 122 8.93 2.10 11.13
CA GLY A 122 8.36 3.29 11.75
C GLY A 122 7.61 3.04 13.06
N TYR A 123 7.23 4.13 13.71
CA TYR A 123 6.53 4.11 14.99
C TYR A 123 5.01 4.17 14.76
N LEU A 124 4.28 3.20 15.33
CA LEU A 124 2.82 3.04 15.13
C LEU A 124 2.44 3.06 13.64
N ASP A 125 1.63 4.00 13.19
CA ASP A 125 1.21 4.14 11.79
C ASP A 125 2.05 5.19 11.02
N ALA A 126 2.96 5.87 11.71
CA ALA A 126 3.90 6.81 11.12
C ALA A 126 5.18 6.07 10.69
N GLY A 127 5.16 5.53 9.47
CA GLY A 127 6.28 4.78 8.95
C GLY A 127 6.47 4.89 7.45
N HIS A 128 7.41 4.09 6.97
CA HIS A 128 7.86 4.08 5.59
C HIS A 128 7.82 2.65 5.06
N TYR A 129 7.26 2.50 3.86
CA TYR A 129 7.32 1.25 3.11
C TYR A 129 8.55 1.20 2.22
N SER A 130 9.30 0.11 2.35
CA SER A 130 10.41 -0.28 1.48
C SER A 130 10.18 -1.70 0.93
N VAL A 131 11.05 -2.16 0.03
CA VAL A 131 11.00 -3.53 -0.52
C VAL A 131 12.14 -4.37 0.05
N LEU A 132 11.83 -5.62 0.38
CA LEU A 132 12.81 -6.65 0.76
C LEU A 132 12.94 -7.66 -0.38
N GLU A 133 14.17 -7.85 -0.86
CA GLU A 133 14.51 -8.92 -1.79
C GLU A 133 15.32 -10.01 -1.09
N TYR A 134 15.12 -11.24 -1.53
CA TYR A 134 15.82 -12.42 -1.03
C TYR A 134 16.63 -13.02 -2.17
N SER A 135 17.92 -13.22 -1.93
CA SER A 135 18.86 -13.91 -2.82
C SER A 135 19.46 -15.14 -2.16
#